data_AF-A0A450VD78-F1
#
_entry.id   AF-A0A450VD78-F1
#
_cell.length_a   1.000
_cell.length_b   1.000
_cell.length_c   1.000
_cell.angle_alpha   90.00
_cell.angle_beta   90.00
_cell.angle_gamma   90.00
#
_symmetry.space_group_name_H-M   'P 1'
#
loop_
_entity.id
_entity.type
_entity.pdbx_description
1 polymer ?
#
loop_
_entity_poly.entity_id
_entity_poly.type
_entity_poly.pdbx_seq_one_letter_code
_entity_poly.pdbx_strand_id
1 'polypeptide(L)'
;MNWQEICDNPVFHDLPFKVETNQWGKIEMSPATNEHGIYQMSIGEWLMKLAKKGRPISECSVQTEKGVKVADVAWGSYEFFKRNKRKNPYPESPEVVVEILSPSNSKKEMKGKKKLYFSAGAKEVWLCGKDGKMTFFSAQGKLPGSRIVQGFPGRIEIDFA
;
A
#
# COMPACT_ATOMS: atom_id res chain seq x y z
N MET A 1 -1.18 11.87 18.93
CA MET A 1 -2.52 11.68 18.36
C MET A 1 -2.63 10.23 17.90
N ASN A 2 -3.62 9.48 18.37
CA ASN A 2 -3.88 8.13 17.87
C ASN A 2 -4.62 8.20 16.52
N TRP A 3 -4.72 7.08 15.80
CA TRP A 3 -5.30 7.08 14.44
C TRP A 3 -6.76 7.54 14.40
N GLN A 4 -7.56 7.14 15.39
CA GLN A 4 -8.97 7.50 15.45
C GLN A 4 -9.14 9.01 15.66
N GLU A 5 -8.30 9.63 16.51
CA GLU A 5 -8.28 11.08 16.69
C GLU A 5 -7.93 11.84 15.40
N ILE A 6 -7.10 11.28 14.52
CA ILE A 6 -6.83 11.88 13.20
C ILE A 6 -8.07 11.77 12.32
N CYS A 7 -8.70 10.60 12.27
CA CYS A 7 -9.91 10.36 11.48
C CYS A 7 -11.10 11.21 11.94
N ASP A 8 -11.21 11.51 13.24
CA ASP A 8 -12.33 12.27 13.80
C ASP A 8 -12.09 13.80 13.78
N ASN A 9 -10.87 14.23 13.46
CA ASN A 9 -10.51 15.65 13.50
C ASN A 9 -10.85 16.34 12.17
N PRO A 10 -11.75 17.35 12.18
CA PRO A 10 -12.22 18.02 10.96
C PRO A 10 -11.11 18.67 10.12
N VAL A 11 -9.99 19.07 10.75
CA VAL A 11 -8.85 19.66 10.03
C VAL A 11 -8.26 18.69 9.01
N PHE A 12 -8.35 17.39 9.25
CA PHE A 12 -7.80 16.37 8.38
C PHE A 12 -8.82 15.75 7.41
N HIS A 13 -10.12 16.06 7.52
CA HIS A 13 -11.17 15.46 6.67
C HIS A 13 -11.00 15.77 5.19
N ASP A 14 -10.70 17.02 4.86
CA ASP A 14 -10.70 17.51 3.47
C ASP A 14 -9.29 17.80 2.92
N LEU A 15 -8.25 17.26 3.57
CA LEU A 15 -6.87 17.45 3.11
C LEU A 15 -6.58 16.57 1.89
N PRO A 16 -6.06 17.11 0.78
CA PRO A 16 -5.70 16.35 -0.42
C PRO A 16 -4.35 15.63 -0.26
N PHE A 17 -4.11 15.09 0.94
CA PHE A 17 -2.86 14.45 1.33
C PHE A 17 -3.16 13.06 1.87
N LYS A 18 -2.32 12.11 1.50
CA LYS A 18 -2.21 10.85 2.21
C LYS A 18 -1.60 11.11 3.59
N VAL A 19 -2.22 10.54 4.63
CA VAL A 19 -1.84 10.74 6.04
C VAL A 19 -1.34 9.43 6.63
N GLU A 20 -0.17 9.47 7.27
CA GLU A 20 0.40 8.34 8.00
C GLU A 20 0.90 8.80 9.39
N THR A 21 1.24 7.84 10.24
CA THR A 21 1.94 8.13 11.51
C THR A 21 3.25 7.36 11.60
N ASN A 22 4.19 7.88 12.39
CA ASN A 22 5.47 7.23 12.66
C ASN A 22 5.62 6.82 14.13
N GLN A 23 6.77 6.21 14.46
CA GLN A 23 7.07 5.69 15.80
C GLN A 23 7.04 6.73 16.93
N TRP A 24 7.07 8.03 16.59
CA TRP A 24 7.00 9.12 17.57
C TRP A 24 5.58 9.74 17.65
N GLY A 25 4.59 9.13 17.01
CA GLY A 25 3.22 9.65 16.95
C GLY A 25 3.09 10.93 16.13
N LYS A 26 4.08 11.25 15.27
CA LYS A 26 4.01 12.39 14.35
C LYS A 26 3.25 12.00 13.09
N ILE A 27 2.52 12.97 12.55
CA ILE A 27 1.83 12.86 11.28
C ILE A 27 2.82 13.09 10.13
N GLU A 28 2.79 12.20 9.15
CA GLU A 28 3.54 12.29 7.89
C GLU A 28 2.52 12.46 6.76
N MET A 29 2.73 13.44 5.88
CA MET A 29 1.81 13.75 4.79
C MET A 29 2.52 13.76 3.45
N SER A 30 1.87 13.20 2.42
CA SER A 30 2.31 13.30 1.03
C SER A 30 1.16 13.76 0.14
N PRO A 31 1.39 14.72 -0.77
CA PRO A 31 0.33 15.23 -1.64
C PRO A 31 -0.14 14.17 -2.63
N ALA A 32 -1.43 14.17 -2.94
CA ALA A 32 -1.95 13.42 -4.08
C ALA A 32 -1.42 14.00 -5.40
N THR A 33 -1.15 13.14 -6.38
CA THR A 33 -0.81 13.55 -7.75
C THR A 33 -1.57 12.68 -8.77
N ASN A 34 -1.87 13.25 -9.94
CA ASN A 34 -2.62 12.52 -10.97
C ASN A 34 -1.86 11.28 -11.46
N GLU A 35 -0.55 11.40 -11.71
CA GLU A 35 0.28 10.27 -12.13
C GLU A 35 0.23 9.12 -11.11
N HIS A 36 0.32 9.44 -9.82
CA HIS A 36 0.24 8.45 -8.74
C HIS A 36 -1.14 7.80 -8.68
N GLY A 37 -2.22 8.59 -8.79
CA GLY A 37 -3.59 8.06 -8.85
C GLY A 37 -3.86 7.16 -10.06
N ILE A 38 -3.28 7.48 -11.22
CA ILE A 38 -3.38 6.62 -12.42
C ILE A 38 -2.66 5.29 -12.17
N TYR A 39 -1.45 5.30 -11.61
CA TYR A 39 -0.76 4.06 -11.24
C TYR A 39 -1.56 3.23 -10.22
N GLN A 40 -2.14 3.86 -9.19
CA GLN A 40 -2.98 3.19 -8.20
C GLN A 40 -4.14 2.44 -8.88
N MET A 41 -4.85 3.12 -9.79
CA MET A 41 -5.97 2.53 -10.52
C MET A 41 -5.52 1.41 -11.45
N SER A 42 -4.48 1.61 -12.27
CA SER A 42 -3.97 0.58 -13.17
C SER A 42 -3.51 -0.67 -12.42
N ILE A 43 -2.82 -0.51 -11.28
CA ILE A 43 -2.44 -1.64 -10.42
C ILE A 43 -3.68 -2.35 -9.87
N GLY A 44 -4.67 -1.59 -9.39
CA GLY A 44 -5.94 -2.11 -8.92
C GLY A 44 -6.68 -2.93 -10.00
N GLU A 45 -6.71 -2.45 -11.24
CA GLU A 45 -7.30 -3.15 -12.38
C GLU A 45 -6.63 -4.49 -12.67
N TRP A 46 -5.29 -4.53 -12.69
CA TRP A 46 -4.55 -5.77 -12.85
C TRP A 46 -4.83 -6.76 -11.71
N LEU A 47 -4.89 -6.28 -10.46
CA LEU A 47 -5.27 -7.09 -9.31
C LEU A 47 -6.69 -7.66 -9.46
N MET A 48 -7.66 -6.85 -9.88
CA MET A 48 -9.03 -7.32 -10.14
C MET A 48 -9.09 -8.35 -11.28
N LYS A 49 -8.28 -8.15 -12.33
CA LYS A 49 -8.22 -9.05 -13.48
C LYS A 49 -7.66 -10.43 -13.09
N LEU A 50 -6.60 -10.46 -12.30
CA LEU A 50 -5.82 -11.68 -12.05
C LEU A 50 -6.16 -12.39 -10.73
N ALA A 51 -6.57 -11.67 -9.68
CA ALA A 51 -6.70 -12.22 -8.33
C ALA A 51 -8.16 -12.33 -7.86
N LYS A 52 -8.86 -13.39 -8.32
CA LYS A 52 -10.32 -13.57 -8.16
C LYS A 52 -10.81 -14.01 -6.77
N LYS A 53 -9.92 -14.39 -5.85
CA LYS A 53 -10.29 -14.88 -4.50
C LYS A 53 -10.14 -13.80 -3.41
N GLY A 54 -10.28 -12.55 -3.81
CA GLY A 54 -10.05 -11.39 -2.96
C GLY A 54 -10.44 -10.11 -3.66
N ARG A 55 -9.98 -8.99 -3.11
CA ARG A 55 -10.27 -7.66 -3.66
C ARG A 55 -9.11 -6.70 -3.41
N PRO A 56 -8.77 -5.83 -4.38
CA PRO A 56 -7.89 -4.72 -4.11
C PRO A 56 -8.58 -3.63 -3.30
N ILE A 57 -7.79 -2.85 -2.58
CA ILE A 57 -8.17 -1.67 -1.81
C ILE A 57 -7.09 -0.60 -2.01
N SER A 58 -7.50 0.61 -2.34
CA SER A 58 -6.62 1.79 -2.34
C SER A 58 -6.55 2.41 -0.95
N GLU A 59 -5.46 3.11 -0.65
CA GLU A 59 -5.26 3.82 0.63
C GLU A 59 -5.53 2.94 1.87
N CYS A 60 -4.87 1.77 1.89
CA CYS A 60 -5.10 0.75 2.91
C CYS A 60 -4.28 1.05 4.17
N SER A 61 -4.94 1.53 5.22
CA SER A 61 -4.33 1.77 6.53
C SER A 61 -4.05 0.46 7.28
N VAL A 62 -2.80 0.28 7.69
CA VAL A 62 -2.30 -0.91 8.40
C VAL A 62 -1.63 -0.47 9.69
N GLN A 63 -2.06 -1.06 10.80
CA GLN A 63 -1.39 -0.90 12.08
C GLN A 63 -0.03 -1.59 12.05
N THR A 64 1.02 -0.88 12.44
CA THR A 64 2.38 -1.42 12.55
C THR A 64 2.96 -1.15 13.94
N GLU A 65 4.10 -1.76 14.25
CA GLU A 65 4.89 -1.46 15.46
C GLU A 65 5.40 -0.01 15.53
N LYS A 66 5.36 0.73 14.42
CA LYS A 66 5.88 2.11 14.31
C LYS A 66 4.82 3.11 13.83
N GLY A 67 3.59 2.92 14.28
CA GLY A 67 2.44 3.73 13.88
C GLY A 67 1.65 3.10 12.74
N VAL A 68 0.78 3.90 12.13
CA VAL A 68 -0.06 3.48 10.99
C VAL A 68 0.63 3.86 9.69
N LYS A 69 0.76 2.86 8.81
CA LYS A 69 1.19 3.06 7.43
C LYS A 69 0.02 2.82 6.50
N VAL A 70 -0.06 3.63 5.46
CA VAL A 70 -1.14 3.56 4.48
C VAL A 70 -0.50 3.07 3.19
N ALA A 71 -0.89 1.89 2.71
CA ALA A 71 -0.42 1.38 1.43
C ALA A 71 -1.20 2.05 0.30
N ASP A 72 -0.51 2.42 -0.78
CA ASP A 72 -1.16 3.02 -1.96
C ASP A 72 -2.20 2.08 -2.56
N VAL A 73 -1.82 0.82 -2.72
CA VAL A 73 -2.72 -0.27 -3.10
C VAL A 73 -2.40 -1.50 -2.25
N ALA A 74 -3.41 -2.23 -1.85
CA ALA A 74 -3.25 -3.56 -1.26
C ALA A 74 -4.25 -4.54 -1.89
N TRP A 75 -3.98 -5.83 -1.80
CA TRP A 75 -4.94 -6.88 -2.10
C TRP A 75 -5.08 -7.80 -0.91
N GLY A 76 -6.32 -8.01 -0.49
CA GLY A 76 -6.69 -8.94 0.58
C GLY A 76 -7.51 -10.09 0.03
N SER A 77 -7.31 -11.30 0.55
CA SER A 77 -8.21 -12.42 0.28
C SER A 77 -9.60 -12.19 0.91
N TYR A 78 -10.61 -12.94 0.45
CA TYR A 78 -11.92 -12.89 1.12
C TYR A 78 -11.86 -13.34 2.59
N GLU A 79 -10.93 -14.23 2.94
CA GLU A 79 -10.70 -14.64 4.34
C GLU A 79 -10.09 -13.51 5.17
N PHE A 80 -9.17 -12.72 4.59
CA PHE A 80 -8.66 -11.51 5.22
C PHE A 80 -9.81 -10.54 5.54
N PHE A 81 -10.67 -10.24 4.56
CA PHE A 81 -11.80 -9.32 4.77
C PHE A 81 -12.87 -9.89 5.72
N LYS A 82 -13.10 -11.20 5.72
CA LYS A 82 -14.03 -11.84 6.68
C LYS A 82 -13.55 -11.68 8.12
N ARG A 83 -12.25 -11.86 8.37
CA ARG A 83 -11.64 -11.74 9.70
C ARG A 83 -11.50 -10.29 10.16
N ASN A 84 -11.10 -9.39 9.26
CA ASN A 84 -10.77 -8.01 9.59
C ASN A 84 -11.91 -7.01 9.36
N LYS A 85 -12.95 -7.40 8.62
CA LYS A 85 -14.11 -6.58 8.28
C LYS A 85 -13.67 -5.26 7.63
N ARG A 86 -14.14 -4.12 8.16
CA ARG A 86 -13.80 -2.76 7.71
C ARG A 86 -13.03 -2.00 8.79
N LYS A 87 -12.24 -2.70 9.61
CA LYS A 87 -11.42 -2.06 10.65
C LYS A 87 -10.51 -1.01 10.01
N ASN A 88 -10.36 0.11 10.71
CA ASN A 88 -9.52 1.23 10.28
C ASN A 88 -8.70 1.70 11.50
N PRO A 89 -7.38 1.45 11.55
CA PRO A 89 -6.60 0.71 10.56
C PRO A 89 -6.88 -0.80 10.62
N TYR A 90 -6.43 -1.55 9.61
CA TYR A 90 -6.38 -3.00 9.74
C TYR A 90 -5.33 -3.41 10.79
N PRO A 91 -5.67 -4.34 11.70
CA PRO A 91 -4.75 -4.77 12.76
C PRO A 91 -3.61 -5.68 12.25
N GLU A 92 -3.76 -6.23 11.05
CA GLU A 92 -2.74 -6.99 10.32
C GLU A 92 -2.76 -6.57 8.85
N SER A 93 -1.65 -6.76 8.15
CA SER A 93 -1.53 -6.41 6.74
C SER A 93 -2.31 -7.37 5.85
N PRO A 94 -2.92 -6.87 4.75
CA PRO A 94 -3.33 -7.71 3.63
C PRO A 94 -2.16 -8.52 3.05
N GLU A 95 -2.47 -9.59 2.32
CA GLU A 95 -1.46 -10.49 1.77
C GLU A 95 -0.51 -9.80 0.78
N VAL A 96 -1.02 -8.88 -0.03
CA VAL A 96 -0.20 -8.07 -0.96
C VAL A 96 -0.33 -6.60 -0.60
N VAL A 97 0.80 -5.92 -0.50
CA VAL A 97 0.89 -4.46 -0.32
C VAL A 97 1.73 -3.86 -1.44
N VAL A 98 1.33 -2.73 -1.99
CA VAL A 98 2.01 -2.02 -3.07
C VAL A 98 2.22 -0.56 -2.67
N GLU A 99 3.45 -0.09 -2.85
CA GLU A 99 3.83 1.33 -2.70
C GLU A 99 4.34 1.85 -4.05
N ILE A 100 3.86 3.01 -4.47
CA ILE A 100 4.28 3.71 -5.67
C ILE A 100 5.28 4.79 -5.26
N LEU A 101 6.47 4.72 -5.85
CA LEU A 101 7.58 5.58 -5.47
C LEU A 101 7.37 7.01 -5.98
N SER A 102 7.29 7.97 -5.06
CA SER A 102 7.28 9.39 -5.38
C SER A 102 8.71 9.99 -5.31
N PRO A 103 8.95 11.19 -5.85
CA PRO A 103 10.24 11.86 -5.75
C PRO A 103 10.75 12.12 -4.33
N SER A 104 9.84 12.26 -3.36
CA SER A 104 10.19 12.51 -1.96
C SER A 104 10.54 11.23 -1.20
N ASN A 105 10.23 10.04 -1.73
CA ASN A 105 10.49 8.80 -1.01
C ASN A 105 11.98 8.43 -1.05
N SER A 106 12.59 8.37 0.13
CA SER A 106 13.96 7.89 0.24
C SER A 106 14.01 6.35 0.16
N LYS A 107 15.10 5.81 -0.40
CA LYS A 107 15.36 4.35 -0.38
C LYS A 107 15.31 3.76 1.04
N LYS A 108 15.73 4.55 2.04
CA LYS A 108 15.75 4.16 3.45
C LYS A 108 14.33 4.04 4.02
N GLU A 109 13.47 5.01 3.71
CA GLU A 109 12.07 5.02 4.11
C GLU A 109 11.33 3.81 3.55
N MET A 110 11.48 3.52 2.26
CA MET A 110 10.83 2.37 1.61
C MET A 110 11.33 1.03 2.16
N LYS A 111 12.63 0.91 2.48
CA LYS A 111 13.17 -0.26 3.19
C LYS A 111 12.51 -0.42 4.57
N GLY A 112 12.29 0.68 5.27
CA GLY A 112 11.60 0.73 6.55
C GLY A 112 10.14 0.29 6.45
N LYS A 113 9.34 0.93 5.58
CA LYS A 113 7.93 0.58 5.34
C LYS A 113 7.76 -0.89 4.96
N LYS A 114 8.59 -1.39 4.04
CA LYS A 114 8.57 -2.81 3.66
C LYS A 114 8.76 -3.74 4.85
N LYS A 115 9.72 -3.44 5.74
CA LYS A 115 9.92 -4.24 6.97
C LYS A 115 8.67 -4.21 7.85
N LEU A 116 8.06 -3.03 8.01
CA LEU A 116 6.84 -2.88 8.81
C LEU A 116 5.67 -3.69 8.27
N TYR A 117 5.44 -3.68 6.95
CA TYR A 117 4.38 -4.50 6.34
C TYR A 117 4.62 -6.00 6.53
N PHE A 118 5.85 -6.47 6.34
CA PHE A 118 6.17 -7.88 6.61
C PHE A 118 5.98 -8.24 8.10
N SER A 119 6.42 -7.39 9.03
CA SER A 119 6.16 -7.58 10.46
C SER A 119 4.67 -7.57 10.79
N ALA A 120 3.87 -6.80 10.05
CA ALA A 120 2.42 -6.75 10.18
C ALA A 120 1.69 -7.90 9.47
N GLY A 121 2.39 -8.82 8.79
CA GLY A 121 1.82 -10.04 8.23
C GLY A 121 1.74 -10.13 6.71
N ALA A 122 2.20 -9.10 5.98
CA ALA A 122 2.20 -9.09 4.51
C ALA A 122 2.95 -10.32 3.97
N LYS A 123 2.45 -10.90 2.89
CA LYS A 123 3.09 -12.05 2.21
C LYS A 123 3.98 -11.56 1.08
N GLU A 124 3.52 -10.56 0.34
CA GLU A 124 4.32 -9.85 -0.64
C GLU A 124 4.19 -8.33 -0.47
N VAL A 125 5.31 -7.63 -0.66
CA VAL A 125 5.35 -6.16 -0.75
C VAL A 125 5.93 -5.81 -2.11
N TRP A 126 5.26 -4.96 -2.86
CA TRP A 126 5.66 -4.56 -4.21
C TRP A 126 5.97 -3.07 -4.24
N LEU A 127 6.91 -2.69 -5.10
CA LEU A 127 7.22 -1.30 -5.38
C LEU A 127 6.95 -1.02 -6.86
N CYS A 128 6.20 0.05 -7.14
CA CYS A 128 6.08 0.61 -8.48
C CYS A 128 7.04 1.80 -8.60
N GLY A 129 8.01 1.71 -9.50
CA GLY A 129 8.90 2.82 -9.85
C GLY A 129 8.15 3.94 -10.59
N LYS A 130 8.77 5.11 -10.68
CA LYS A 130 8.24 6.26 -11.45
C LYS A 130 8.04 5.95 -12.94
N ASP A 131 8.82 5.02 -13.46
CA ASP A 131 8.76 4.51 -14.84
C ASP A 131 7.76 3.36 -15.00
N GLY A 132 6.95 3.08 -13.97
CA GLY A 132 6.00 1.99 -13.90
C GLY A 132 6.61 0.63 -13.60
N LYS A 133 7.94 0.53 -13.42
CA LYS A 133 8.61 -0.75 -13.20
C LYS A 133 8.19 -1.37 -11.87
N MET A 134 7.70 -2.60 -11.93
CA MET A 134 7.30 -3.36 -10.75
C MET A 134 8.46 -4.15 -10.17
N THR A 135 8.63 -4.08 -8.85
CA THR A 135 9.56 -4.92 -8.11
C THR A 135 8.85 -5.64 -6.98
N PHE A 136 8.94 -6.96 -6.98
CA PHE A 136 8.22 -7.84 -6.05
C PHE A 136 9.15 -8.32 -4.94
N PHE A 137 8.64 -8.40 -3.72
CA PHE A 137 9.38 -8.91 -2.57
C PHE A 137 8.51 -9.85 -1.75
N SER A 138 9.13 -10.90 -1.21
CA SER A 138 8.66 -11.68 -0.07
C SER A 138 9.51 -11.36 1.17
N ALA A 139 9.16 -11.93 2.31
CA ALA A 139 9.99 -11.86 3.51
C ALA A 139 11.40 -12.43 3.28
N GLN A 140 11.57 -13.36 2.32
CA GLN A 140 12.86 -13.97 1.97
C GLN A 140 13.69 -13.12 1.00
N GLY A 141 13.12 -12.06 0.43
CA GLY A 141 13.84 -11.16 -0.49
C GLY A 141 13.09 -10.90 -1.79
N LYS A 142 13.84 -10.40 -2.78
CA LYS A 142 13.31 -10.02 -4.09
C LYS A 142 12.82 -11.25 -4.86
N LEU A 143 11.70 -11.12 -5.53
CA LEU A 143 11.10 -12.15 -6.38
C LEU A 143 11.22 -11.73 -7.86
N PRO A 144 11.28 -12.70 -8.79
CA PRO A 144 11.21 -12.42 -10.23
C PRO A 144 9.81 -11.98 -10.69
N GLY A 145 8.76 -12.31 -9.91
CA GLY A 145 7.36 -11.95 -10.14
C GLY A 145 6.53 -12.30 -8.90
N SER A 146 5.26 -11.91 -8.89
CA SER A 146 4.36 -12.29 -7.79
C SER A 146 4.07 -13.80 -7.81
N ARG A 147 4.09 -14.41 -6.61
CA ARG A 147 3.65 -15.81 -6.40
C ARG A 147 2.15 -15.87 -6.10
N ILE A 148 1.59 -14.82 -5.50
CA ILE A 148 0.17 -14.72 -5.15
C ILE A 148 -0.69 -14.34 -6.37
N VAL A 149 -0.26 -13.35 -7.13
CA VAL A 149 -0.97 -12.85 -8.32
C VAL A 149 -0.15 -13.22 -9.55
N GLN A 150 -0.25 -14.48 -9.95
CA GLN A 150 0.49 -14.99 -11.10
C GLN A 150 0.11 -14.24 -12.39
N GLY A 151 1.11 -13.91 -13.19
CA GLY A 151 0.93 -13.14 -14.42
C GLY A 151 0.81 -11.63 -14.23
N PHE A 152 0.99 -11.11 -13.00
CA PHE A 152 1.05 -9.65 -12.79
C PHE A 152 2.24 -9.06 -13.58
N PRO A 153 2.05 -7.97 -14.34
CA PRO A 153 3.07 -7.47 -15.24
C PRO A 153 4.27 -6.89 -14.50
N GLY A 154 5.47 -7.03 -15.09
CA GLY A 154 6.70 -6.42 -14.57
C GLY A 154 6.78 -4.90 -14.73
N ARG A 155 5.82 -4.30 -15.43
CA ARG A 155 5.70 -2.86 -15.66
C ARG A 155 4.23 -2.47 -15.82
N ILE A 156 3.85 -1.33 -15.26
CA ILE A 156 2.55 -0.69 -15.50
C ILE A 156 2.75 0.43 -16.52
N GLU A 157 1.97 0.40 -17.59
CA GLU A 157 1.98 1.43 -18.61
C GLU A 157 0.83 2.40 -18.35
N ILE A 158 1.15 3.68 -18.35
CA ILE A 158 0.21 4.80 -18.15
C ILE A 158 0.40 5.88 -19.21
N ASP A 159 1.10 5.53 -20.30
CA ASP A 159 1.21 6.42 -21.45
C ASP A 159 -0.07 6.28 -22.26
N PHE A 160 -0.80 7.39 -22.38
CA PHE A 160 -2.06 7.48 -23.12
C PHE A 160 -1.86 8.20 -24.46
N ALA A 161 -0.61 8.46 -24.85
CA ALA A 161 -0.23 9.07 -26.12
C ALA A 161 -0.17 8.06 -27.27
#